data_AF-A0A6G2DGG4-F1
#
_entry.id   AF-A0A6G2DGG4-F1
#
_cell.length_a   1.000
_cell.length_b   1.000
_cell.length_c   1.000
_cell.angle_alpha   90.00
_cell.angle_beta   90.00
_cell.angle_gamma   90.00
#
_symmetry.space_group_name_H-M   'P 1'
#
loop_
_entity.id
_entity.type
_entity.pdbx_description
1 polymer ?
#
loop_
_entity_poly.entity_id
_entity_poly.type
_entity_poly.pdbx_seq_one_letter_code
_entity_poly.pdbx_strand_id
1 'polypeptide(L)' 'ILNKVGIASQPFLTRHKQAMYANVFVSAWQGAGYQMLLFLGGMQNIPQDVYEAAELDGFSKWAQFRYITMPLLKPTALFV' A
#
# COMPACT_ATOMS: atom_id res chain seq x y z
N ILE A 1 -7.25 17.62 20.20
CA ILE A 1 -6.41 16.41 20.31
C ILE A 1 -4.93 16.76 20.06
N LEU A 2 -4.58 17.39 18.93
CA LEU A 2 -3.19 17.81 18.62
C LEU A 2 -2.56 18.77 19.66
N ASN A 3 -3.33 19.71 20.21
CA ASN A 3 -2.84 20.60 21.28
C ASN A 3 -2.40 19.83 22.54
N LYS A 4 -2.92 18.62 22.78
CA LYS A 4 -2.52 17.80 23.95
C LYS A 4 -1.13 17.18 23.80
N VAL A 5 -0.57 17.16 22.60
CA VAL A 5 0.78 16.66 22.28
C VAL A 5 1.72 17.79 21.81
N GLY A 6 1.42 19.04 22.18
CA GLY A 6 2.28 20.21 21.89
C GLY A 6 2.18 20.76 20.46
N ILE A 7 1.31 20.21 19.62
CA ILE A 7 1.09 20.67 18.25
C ILE A 7 -0.07 21.67 18.22
N ALA A 8 0.21 22.91 17.82
CA ALA A 8 -0.81 23.95 17.65
C ALA A 8 -1.92 23.51 16.68
N SER A 9 -3.15 23.97 16.93
CA SER A 9 -4.33 23.63 16.12
C SER A 9 -4.08 23.89 14.63
N GLN A 10 -4.21 22.84 13.81
CA GLN A 10 -3.90 22.91 12.39
C GLN A 10 -5.15 23.18 11.54
N PRO A 11 -5.09 24.15 10.61
CA PRO A 11 -6.18 24.50 9.70
C PRO A 11 -6.28 23.50 8.53
N PHE A 12 -6.60 22.24 8.82
CA PHE A 12 -6.59 21.15 7.83
C PHE A 12 -7.43 21.40 6.58
N LEU A 13 -8.56 22.11 6.70
CA LEU A 13 -9.48 22.35 5.58
C LEU A 13 -9.41 23.79 5.05
N THR A 14 -8.89 24.72 5.84
CA THR A 14 -8.90 26.16 5.51
C THR A 14 -7.58 26.66 4.95
N ARG A 15 -6.46 25.96 5.18
CA ARG A 15 -5.17 26.26 4.56
C ARG A 15 -4.98 25.40 3.31
N HIS A 16 -4.88 26.03 2.14
CA HIS A 16 -4.79 25.39 0.82
C HIS A 16 -3.92 24.13 0.76
N LYS A 17 -2.65 24.19 1.20
CA LYS A 17 -1.74 23.02 1.18
C LYS A 17 -2.22 21.88 2.08
N GLN A 18 -2.70 22.20 3.28
CA GLN A 18 -3.19 21.18 4.22
C GLN A 18 -4.51 20.57 3.74
N ALA A 19 -5.37 21.37 3.12
CA ALA A 19 -6.63 20.92 2.53
C ALA A 19 -6.39 19.94 1.38
N MET A 20 -5.41 20.22 0.51
CA MET A 20 -5.01 19.27 -0.54
C MET A 20 -4.54 17.94 0.05
N TYR A 21 -3.65 17.95 1.06
CA TYR A 21 -3.17 16.72 1.68
C TYR A 21 -4.29 15.93 2.38
N ALA A 22 -5.17 16.62 3.10
CA ALA A 22 -6.33 16.01 3.75
C ALA A 22 -7.25 15.36 2.72
N ASN A 23 -7.52 16.05 1.60
CA ASN A 23 -8.35 15.52 0.53
C ASN A 23 -7.71 14.31 -0.15
N VAL A 24 -6.44 14.39 -0.54
CA VAL A 24 -5.70 13.26 -1.14
C VAL A 24 -5.72 12.05 -0.21
N PHE A 25 -5.51 12.26 1.09
CA PHE A 25 -5.53 11.19 2.09
C PHE A 25 -6.91 10.52 2.18
N VAL A 26 -7.98 11.29 2.29
CA VAL A 26 -9.36 10.76 2.38
C VAL A 26 -9.73 10.04 1.09
N SER A 27 -9.40 10.59 -0.08
CA SER A 27 -9.65 9.94 -1.37
C SER A 27 -8.88 8.63 -1.50
N ALA A 28 -7.60 8.60 -1.12
CA ALA A 28 -6.79 7.38 -1.12
C ALA A 28 -7.35 6.33 -0.15
N TRP A 29 -7.75 6.74 1.06
CA TRP A 29 -8.38 5.86 2.05
C TRP A 29 -9.68 5.23 1.54
N GLN A 30 -10.53 6.04 0.90
CA GLN A 30 -11.79 5.57 0.32
C GLN A 30 -11.56 4.52 -0.78
N GLY A 31 -10.54 4.71 -1.63
CA GLY A 31 -10.19 3.76 -2.68
C GLY A 31 -9.50 2.49 -2.15
N ALA A 32 -8.73 2.60 -1.07
CA ALA A 32 -7.86 1.53 -0.59
C ALA A 32 -8.60 0.23 -0.27
N GLY A 33 -9.82 0.29 0.25
CA GLY A 33 -10.60 -0.90 0.63
C GLY A 33 -10.88 -1.84 -0.56
N TYR A 34 -11.33 -1.28 -1.69
CA TYR A 34 -11.60 -2.06 -2.90
C TYR A 34 -10.32 -2.57 -3.55
N GLN A 35 -9.31 -1.71 -3.65
CA GLN A 35 -8.02 -2.06 -4.26
C GLN A 35 -7.33 -3.19 -3.48
N MET A 36 -7.41 -3.18 -2.14
CA MET A 36 -6.85 -4.23 -1.29
C MET A 36 -7.44 -5.62 -1.60
N LEU A 37 -8.74 -5.71 -1.87
CA LEU A 37 -9.38 -6.97 -2.26
C LEU A 37 -8.88 -7.47 -3.62
N LEU A 38 -8.69 -6.56 -4.58
CA LEU A 38 -8.13 -6.90 -5.89
C LEU A 38 -6.68 -7.38 -5.77
N PHE A 39 -5.84 -6.68 -4.99
CA PHE A 39 -4.48 -7.10 -4.71
C PHE A 39 -4.43 -8.45 -3.98
N LEU A 40 -5.34 -8.71 -3.05
CA LEU A 40 -5.44 -10.01 -2.37
C LEU A 40 -5.78 -11.13 -3.35
N GLY A 41 -6.76 -10.92 -4.23
CA GLY A 41 -7.08 -11.87 -5.30
C GLY A 41 -5.91 -12.09 -6.26
N GLY A 42 -5.17 -11.04 -6.61
CA GLY A 42 -3.95 -11.12 -7.40
C GLY A 42 -2.85 -11.95 -6.73
N MET A 43 -2.64 -11.75 -5.42
CA MET A 43 -1.65 -12.51 -4.64
C MET A 43 -1.99 -13.99 -4.55
N GLN A 44 -3.28 -14.35 -4.47
CA GLN A 44 -3.72 -15.75 -4.44
C GLN A 44 -3.36 -16.53 -5.73
N ASN A 45 -3.15 -15.83 -6.85
CA ASN A 45 -2.71 -16.45 -8.10
C ASN A 45 -1.20 -16.71 -8.16
N ILE A 46 -0.42 -16.19 -7.20
CA ILE A 46 1.02 -16.41 -7.16
C ILE A 46 1.28 -17.82 -6.59
N PRO A 47 1.92 -18.72 -7.35
CA PRO A 47 2.23 -20.06 -6.87
C PRO A 47 3.14 -20.03 -5.63
N GLN A 48 2.83 -20.86 -4.62
CA GLN A 48 3.54 -20.88 -3.35
C GLN A 48 4.95 -21.50 -3.45
N ASP A 49 5.14 -22.44 -4.37
CA ASP A 49 6.42 -23.09 -4.70
C ASP A 49 7.51 -22.07 -5.09
N VAL A 50 7.15 -20.95 -5.72
CA VAL A 50 8.11 -19.88 -6.07
C VAL A 50 8.66 -19.20 -4.80
N TYR A 51 7.85 -19.06 -3.75
CA TYR A 51 8.32 -18.51 -2.47
C TYR A 51 9.15 -19.53 -1.71
N GLU A 52 8.77 -20.80 -1.72
CA GLU A 52 9.52 -21.88 -1.08
C GLU A 52 10.90 -22.04 -1.74
N ALA A 53 10.98 -22.01 -3.08
CA ALA A 53 12.24 -22.00 -3.80
C ALA A 53 13.12 -20.79 -3.43
N ALA A 54 12.53 -19.60 -3.33
CA ALA A 54 13.27 -18.40 -2.93
C ALA A 54 13.79 -18.47 -1.49
N GLU A 55 13.06 -19.12 -0.57
CA GLU A 55 13.54 -19.37 0.79
C GLU A 55 14.72 -20.35 0.82
N LEU A 56 14.66 -21.41 0.02
CA LEU A 56 15.77 -22.35 -0.13
C LEU A 56 17.01 -21.68 -0.73
N ASP A 57 16.82 -20.76 -1.67
CA ASP A 57 17.89 -19.95 -2.27
C ASP A 57 18.40 -18.81 -1.35
N GLY A 58 17.84 -18.68 -0.13
CA GLY A 58 18.28 -17.70 0.87
C GLY A 58 17.80 -16.26 0.65
N PHE A 59 16.73 -16.05 -0.12
CA PHE A 59 16.16 -14.72 -0.32
C PHE A 59 15.49 -14.19 0.95
N SER A 60 15.80 -12.95 1.32
CA SER A 60 15.07 -12.23 2.39
C SER A 60 13.63 -11.91 1.98
N LYS A 61 12.73 -11.68 2.95
CA LYS A 61 11.33 -11.30 2.67
C LYS A 61 11.19 -10.03 1.82
N TRP A 62 12.09 -9.06 1.98
CA TRP A 62 12.11 -7.88 1.11
C TRP A 62 12.51 -8.21 -0.33
N ALA A 63 13.49 -9.10 -0.50
CA ALA A 63 13.88 -9.58 -1.82
C ALA A 63 12.73 -10.37 -2.48
N GLN A 64 12.06 -11.26 -1.74
CA GLN A 64 10.87 -11.96 -2.22
C GLN A 64 9.77 -10.97 -2.65
N PHE A 65 9.48 -9.96 -1.84
CA PHE A 65 8.50 -8.94 -2.21
C PHE A 65 8.88 -8.19 -3.49
N ARG A 66 10.13 -7.74 -3.61
CA ARG A 66 10.60 -6.92 -4.73
C ARG A 66 10.79 -7.70 -6.03
N TYR A 67 11.18 -8.97 -5.96
CA TYR A 67 11.53 -9.80 -7.11
C TYR A 67 10.47 -10.84 -7.49
N ILE A 68 9.58 -11.22 -6.57
CA ILE A 68 8.51 -12.20 -6.83
C ILE A 68 7.15 -11.50 -6.76
N THR A 69 6.78 -10.96 -5.59
CA THR A 69 5.44 -10.42 -5.36
C THR A 69 5.12 -9.23 -6.26
N MET A 70 5.97 -8.19 -6.31
CA MET A 70 5.74 -6.99 -7.11
C MET A 70 5.71 -7.26 -8.62
N PRO A 71 6.66 -8.03 -9.21
CA PRO A 71 6.61 -8.37 -10.63
C PRO A 71 5.39 -9.21 -11.01
N LEU A 72 5.02 -10.19 -10.17
CA LEU A 72 3.88 -11.07 -10.45
C LEU A 72 2.53 -10.40 -10.20
N LEU A 73 2.46 -9.41 -9.30
CA LEU A 73 1.28 -8.56 -9.10
C LEU A 73 1.15 -7.45 -10.15
N LYS A 74 2.17 -7.20 -10.99
CA LYS A 74 2.15 -6.11 -11.98
C LYS A 74 0.88 -6.10 -12.85
N PRO A 75 0.34 -7.22 -13.36
CA PRO A 75 -0.91 -7.21 -14.12
C PRO A 75 -2.10 -6.70 -13.31
N THR A 76 -2.21 -7.09 -12.03
CA THR A 76 -3.24 -6.60 -11.10
C THR A 76 -3.03 -5.11 -10.79
N ALA A 77 -1.79 -4.67 -10.60
CA ALA A 77 -1.45 -3.28 -10.33
C ALA A 77 -1.70 -2.34 -11.51
N LEU A 78 -1.63 -2.83 -12.75
CA LEU A 78 -1.95 -2.05 -13.95
C LEU A 78 -3.45 -1.98 -14.26
N PHE A 79 -4.22 -2.93 -13.74
CA PHE A 79 -5.68 -2.97 -13.91
C PHE A 79 -6.41 -1.98 -13.00
N VAL A 80 -5.83 -1.67 -11.84
CA VAL A 80 -6.38 -0.79 -10.80
C VAL A 80 -5.86 0.64 -10.96
#